data_AF-A0A653XNJ7-F1
#
_entry.id   AF-A0A653XNJ7-F1
#
_cell.length_a   1.000
_cell.length_b   1.000
_cell.length_c   1.000
_cell.angle_alpha   90.00
_cell.angle_beta   90.00
_cell.angle_gamma   90.00
#
_symmetry.space_group_name_H-M   'P 1'
#
loop_
_entity.id
_entity.type
_entity.pdbx_description
1 polymer ?
#
loop_
_entity_poly.entity_id
_entity_poly.type
_entity_poly.pdbx_seq_one_letter_code
_entity_poly.pdbx_strand_id
1 'polypeptide(L)'
;MTIRLSSREHSKMDDDFEAMLRRVVREELGRVVDDVAERRFSNESLAAAVRAEMARARKKHTELVPVLGWTDPTVRGRLKGHYEFKPGELEKIAAFLGIGVRNLLESAALGERLEVLRKAQLYSPEPLETDIWAQPPGSRRRRPNVHP
;
A
#
# COMPACT_ATOMS: atom_id res chain seq x y z
N MET A 1 -17.65 42.86 -44.42
CA MET A 1 -16.27 43.14 -43.95
C MET A 1 -15.78 41.85 -43.29
N THR A 2 -15.14 40.98 -44.06
CA THR A 2 -14.87 39.59 -43.64
C THR A 2 -13.43 39.50 -43.15
N ILE A 3 -13.26 39.31 -41.84
CA ILE A 3 -11.95 39.24 -41.18
C ILE A 3 -11.34 37.86 -41.51
N ARG A 4 -10.45 37.81 -42.50
CA ARG A 4 -9.54 36.67 -42.69
C ARG A 4 -8.46 36.76 -41.61
N LEU A 5 -8.69 36.11 -40.47
CA LEU A 5 -7.59 35.83 -39.54
C LEU A 5 -6.56 34.96 -40.28
N SER A 6 -5.34 35.46 -40.31
CA SER A 6 -4.19 34.90 -41.02
C SER A 6 -3.87 33.50 -40.48
N SER A 7 -3.84 32.48 -41.35
CA SER A 7 -3.47 31.08 -41.00
C SER A 7 -2.16 30.94 -40.23
N ARG A 8 -1.32 31.99 -40.23
CA ARG A 8 -0.05 32.03 -39.50
C ARG A 8 -0.22 32.21 -37.99
N GLU A 9 -1.30 32.85 -37.53
CA GLU A 9 -1.56 33.04 -36.09
C GLU A 9 -2.18 31.79 -35.46
N HIS A 10 -2.99 31.04 -36.21
CA HIS A 10 -3.54 29.76 -35.76
C HIS A 10 -2.45 28.71 -35.52
N SER A 11 -1.49 28.57 -36.44
CA SER A 11 -0.36 27.64 -36.28
C SER A 11 0.47 27.93 -35.03
N LYS A 12 0.64 29.20 -34.66
CA LYS A 12 1.42 29.59 -33.48
C LYS A 12 0.69 29.25 -32.18
N MET A 13 -0.63 29.44 -32.14
CA MET A 13 -1.45 29.02 -30.98
C MET A 13 -1.43 27.50 -30.78
N ASP A 14 -1.43 26.73 -31.87
CA ASP A 14 -1.38 25.27 -31.79
C ASP A 14 -0.02 24.78 -31.25
N ASP A 15 1.08 25.37 -31.71
CA ASP A 15 2.44 25.07 -31.21
C ASP A 15 2.62 25.45 -29.73
N ASP A 16 2.11 26.63 -29.32
CA ASP A 16 2.17 27.10 -27.94
C ASP A 16 1.32 26.24 -27.00
N PHE A 17 0.16 25.76 -27.47
CA PHE A 17 -0.70 24.84 -26.73
C PHE A 17 -0.05 23.46 -26.57
N GLU A 18 0.58 22.93 -27.62
CA GLU A 18 1.30 21.66 -27.53
C GLU A 18 2.52 21.74 -26.60
N ALA A 19 3.25 22.85 -26.63
CA ALA A 19 4.35 23.11 -25.69
C ALA A 19 3.85 23.20 -24.24
N MET A 20 2.71 23.86 -24.02
CA MET A 20 2.05 23.93 -22.72
C MET A 20 1.62 22.55 -22.23
N LEU A 21 0.96 21.74 -23.08
CA LEU A 21 0.56 20.37 -22.74
C LEU A 21 1.75 19.50 -22.38
N ARG A 22 2.84 19.54 -23.16
CA ARG A 22 4.06 18.77 -22.87
C ARG A 22 4.70 19.19 -21.54
N ARG A 23 4.66 20.47 -21.20
CA ARG A 23 5.14 20.99 -19.92
C ARG A 23 4.28 20.50 -18.76
N VAL A 24 2.96 20.65 -18.86
CA VAL A 24 2.01 20.22 -17.82
C VAL A 24 2.11 18.72 -17.60
N VAL A 25 2.13 17.92 -18.68
CA VAL A 25 2.30 16.46 -18.59
C VAL A 25 3.62 16.11 -17.94
N ARG A 26 4.73 16.82 -18.24
CA ARG A 26 6.02 16.58 -17.59
C ARG A 26 6.02 16.95 -16.10
N GLU A 27 5.46 18.09 -15.73
CA GLU A 27 5.36 18.54 -14.34
C GLU A 27 4.48 17.60 -13.51
N GLU A 28 3.33 17.20 -14.05
CA GLU A 28 2.39 16.31 -13.35
C GLU A 28 2.90 14.87 -13.28
N LEU A 29 3.53 14.35 -14.34
CA LEU A 29 4.19 13.04 -14.27
C LEU A 29 5.37 13.03 -13.29
N GLY A 30 6.14 14.13 -13.22
CA GLY A 30 7.23 14.27 -12.24
C GLY A 30 6.71 14.18 -10.80
N ARG A 31 5.67 14.94 -10.47
CA ARG A 31 5.05 14.92 -9.14
C ARG A 31 4.52 13.55 -8.74
N VAL A 32 3.88 12.83 -9.66
CA VAL A 32 3.35 11.48 -9.36
C VAL A 32 4.47 10.48 -9.13
N VAL A 33 5.59 10.61 -9.85
CA VAL A 33 6.77 9.75 -9.64
C VAL A 33 7.43 10.05 -8.29
N ASP A 34 7.55 11.33 -7.93
CA ASP A 34 8.14 11.75 -6.66
C ASP A 34 7.28 11.34 -5.45
N ASP A 35 5.95 11.49 -5.52
CA ASP A 35 5.01 11.05 -4.47
C ASP A 35 5.08 9.53 -4.21
N VAL A 36 5.32 8.75 -5.25
CA VAL A 36 5.47 7.28 -5.13
C VAL A 36 6.87 6.93 -4.61
N ALA A 37 7.90 7.70 -4.96
CA ALA A 37 9.27 7.52 -4.48
C ALA A 37 9.45 7.94 -3.00
N GLU A 38 8.74 8.97 -2.54
CA GLU A 38 8.78 9.43 -1.15
C GLU A 38 7.90 8.59 -0.21
N ARG A 39 6.92 7.84 -0.73
CA ARG A 39 6.10 6.91 0.05
C ARG A 39 6.92 5.72 0.54
N ARG A 40 7.49 5.85 1.74
CA ARG A 40 8.13 4.76 2.46
C ARG A 40 7.09 3.78 3.00
N PHE A 41 6.89 2.66 2.30
CA PHE A 41 6.25 1.46 2.86
C PHE A 41 7.34 0.53 3.40
N SER A 42 6.99 -0.31 4.38
CA SER A 42 7.94 -1.28 4.93
C SER A 42 8.26 -2.42 3.95
N ASN A 43 9.43 -3.06 4.13
CA ASN A 43 9.79 -4.26 3.37
C ASN A 43 8.77 -5.39 3.55
N GLU A 44 8.16 -5.47 4.72
CA GLU A 44 7.11 -6.44 5.02
C GLU A 44 5.83 -6.16 4.22
N SER A 45 5.42 -4.88 4.14
CA SER A 45 4.28 -4.47 3.30
C SER A 45 4.51 -4.72 1.81
N LEU A 46 5.73 -4.43 1.32
CA LEU A 46 6.10 -4.76 -0.07
C LEU A 46 6.07 -6.27 -0.32
N ALA A 47 6.64 -7.06 0.58
CA ALA A 47 6.62 -8.51 0.47
C ALA A 47 5.19 -9.09 0.56
N ALA A 48 4.34 -8.53 1.42
CA ALA A 48 2.93 -8.87 1.51
C ALA A 48 2.17 -8.54 0.22
N ALA A 49 2.44 -7.39 -0.39
CA ALA A 49 1.87 -7.02 -1.69
C ALA A 49 2.29 -8.01 -2.78
N VAL A 50 3.58 -8.35 -2.89
CA VAL A 50 4.05 -9.36 -3.85
C VAL A 50 3.31 -10.69 -3.64
N ARG A 51 3.19 -11.17 -2.39
CA ARG A 51 2.44 -12.40 -2.09
C ARG A 51 0.97 -12.31 -2.48
N ALA A 52 0.33 -11.18 -2.21
CA ALA A 52 -1.08 -10.97 -2.55
C ALA A 52 -1.30 -10.98 -4.07
N GLU A 53 -0.44 -10.29 -4.84
CA GLU A 53 -0.53 -10.31 -6.30
C GLU A 53 -0.19 -11.68 -6.88
N MET A 54 0.78 -12.40 -6.33
CA MET A 54 1.05 -13.79 -6.71
C MET A 54 -0.17 -14.69 -6.49
N ALA A 55 -0.85 -14.54 -5.35
CA ALA A 55 -2.08 -15.28 -5.07
C ALA A 55 -3.21 -14.94 -6.06
N ARG A 56 -3.39 -13.66 -6.40
CA ARG A 56 -4.37 -13.20 -7.41
C ARG A 56 -4.05 -13.76 -8.81
N ALA A 57 -2.77 -13.76 -9.18
CA ALA A 57 -2.29 -14.33 -10.43
C ALA A 57 -2.24 -15.87 -10.43
N ARG A 58 -2.58 -16.53 -9.30
CA ARG A 58 -2.51 -17.98 -9.09
C ARG A 58 -1.11 -18.58 -9.34
N LYS A 59 -0.06 -17.82 -9.03
CA LYS A 59 1.34 -18.23 -9.22
C LYS A 59 1.99 -18.64 -7.91
N LYS A 60 2.82 -19.68 -7.95
CA LYS A 60 3.56 -20.18 -6.78
C LYS A 60 4.90 -19.47 -6.64
N HIS A 61 5.43 -19.37 -5.41
CA HIS A 61 6.74 -18.76 -5.16
C HIS A 61 7.89 -19.52 -5.85
N THR A 62 7.74 -20.83 -6.06
CA THR A 62 8.70 -21.65 -6.80
C THR A 62 8.86 -21.23 -8.27
N GLU A 63 7.83 -20.60 -8.85
CA GLU A 63 7.88 -20.10 -10.23
C GLU A 63 8.67 -18.78 -10.33
N LEU A 64 8.85 -18.07 -9.22
CA LEU A 64 9.62 -16.82 -9.14
C LEU A 64 11.14 -17.08 -9.12
N VAL A 65 11.54 -18.26 -8.65
CA VAL A 65 12.94 -18.72 -8.53
C VAL A 65 13.68 -18.59 -9.87
N PRO A 66 13.22 -19.19 -10.99
CA PRO A 66 13.91 -19.06 -12.27
C PRO A 66 13.85 -17.65 -12.86
N VAL A 67 12.82 -16.86 -12.54
CA VAL A 67 12.67 -15.48 -13.02
C VAL A 67 13.73 -14.55 -12.42
N LEU A 68 14.00 -14.73 -11.14
CA LEU A 68 14.94 -13.89 -10.39
C LEU A 68 16.36 -14.45 -10.37
N GLY A 69 16.55 -15.71 -10.75
CA GLY A 69 17.85 -16.38 -10.73
C GLY A 69 18.36 -16.64 -9.32
N TRP A 70 17.45 -16.86 -8.36
CA TRP A 70 17.78 -17.12 -6.96
C TRP A 70 17.48 -18.54 -6.55
N THR A 71 17.84 -18.88 -5.31
CA THR A 71 17.42 -20.14 -4.67
C THR A 71 16.05 -19.97 -4.00
N ASP A 72 15.31 -21.09 -3.83
CA ASP A 72 14.00 -21.09 -3.14
C ASP A 72 14.07 -20.48 -1.72
N PRO A 73 15.07 -20.78 -0.87
CA PRO A 73 15.20 -20.13 0.43
C PRO A 73 15.34 -18.61 0.36
N THR A 74 16.10 -18.09 -0.61
CA THR A 74 16.27 -16.65 -0.80
C THR A 74 14.95 -15.98 -1.19
N VAL A 75 14.21 -16.57 -2.13
CA VAL A 75 12.88 -16.08 -2.54
C VAL A 75 11.93 -16.07 -1.35
N ARG A 76 11.86 -17.18 -0.58
CA ARG A 76 11.02 -17.26 0.60
C ARG A 76 11.39 -16.22 1.67
N GLY A 77 12.69 -16.00 1.90
CA GLY A 77 13.17 -15.00 2.83
C GLY A 77 12.71 -13.58 2.45
N ARG A 78 12.80 -13.25 1.16
CA ARG A 78 12.33 -11.98 0.60
C ARG A 78 10.81 -11.82 0.66
N LEU A 79 10.05 -12.87 0.31
CA LEU A 79 8.58 -12.86 0.42
C LEU A 79 8.07 -12.79 1.86
N LYS A 80 8.91 -13.08 2.85
CA LYS A 80 8.63 -12.84 4.27
C LYS A 80 9.04 -11.44 4.75
N GLY A 81 9.67 -10.63 3.90
CA GLY A 81 10.15 -9.30 4.25
C GLY A 81 11.49 -9.26 4.98
N HIS A 82 12.23 -10.38 5.08
CA HIS A 82 13.54 -10.40 5.75
C HIS A 82 14.63 -9.68 4.95
N TYR A 83 14.46 -9.56 3.64
CA TYR A 83 15.40 -8.90 2.74
C TYR A 83 14.65 -7.98 1.78
N GLU A 84 15.23 -6.82 1.50
CA GLU A 84 14.69 -5.79 0.63
C GLU A 84 14.80 -6.16 -0.85
N PHE A 85 13.75 -5.92 -1.64
CA PHE A 85 13.76 -6.04 -3.10
C PHE A 85 14.45 -4.84 -3.75
N LYS A 86 15.40 -5.11 -4.65
CA LYS A 86 16.03 -4.05 -5.45
C LYS A 86 15.08 -3.59 -6.56
N PRO A 87 15.22 -2.35 -7.08
CA PRO A 87 14.36 -1.83 -8.15
C PRO A 87 14.26 -2.75 -9.38
N GLY A 88 15.40 -3.23 -9.89
CA GLY A 88 15.41 -4.15 -11.05
C GLY A 88 14.83 -5.54 -10.76
N GLU A 89 14.70 -5.93 -9.48
CA GLU A 89 14.00 -7.16 -9.09
C GLU A 89 12.49 -6.94 -9.10
N LEU A 90 12.02 -5.77 -8.66
CA LEU A 90 10.61 -5.39 -8.70
C LEU A 90 10.07 -5.33 -10.13
N GLU A 91 10.87 -4.82 -11.07
CA GLU A 91 10.53 -4.84 -12.50
C GLU A 91 10.28 -6.26 -13.00
N LYS A 92 11.18 -7.20 -12.68
CA LYS A 92 11.04 -8.61 -13.07
C LYS A 92 9.82 -9.27 -12.41
N ILE A 93 9.58 -8.98 -11.14
CA ILE A 93 8.40 -9.49 -10.41
C ILE A 93 7.11 -8.95 -11.04
N ALA A 94 7.05 -7.65 -11.32
CA ALA A 94 5.89 -7.02 -11.92
C ALA A 94 5.61 -7.59 -13.33
N ALA A 95 6.65 -7.71 -14.16
CA ALA A 95 6.56 -8.33 -15.48
C ALA A 95 6.09 -9.80 -15.39
N PHE A 96 6.63 -10.57 -14.44
CA PHE A 96 6.18 -11.93 -14.19
C PHE A 96 4.72 -11.98 -13.77
N LEU A 97 4.24 -11.05 -12.96
CA LEU A 97 2.85 -10.97 -12.51
C LEU A 97 1.89 -10.41 -13.58
N GLY A 98 2.42 -9.82 -14.65
CA GLY A 98 1.61 -9.18 -15.69
C GLY A 98 1.01 -7.83 -15.24
N ILE A 99 1.65 -7.16 -14.29
CA ILE A 99 1.23 -5.86 -13.77
C ILE A 99 2.37 -4.83 -13.91
N GLY A 100 2.04 -3.54 -13.82
CA GLY A 100 3.05 -2.49 -13.72
C GLY A 100 3.69 -2.45 -12.33
N VAL A 101 4.96 -2.05 -12.25
CA VAL A 101 5.66 -1.83 -10.97
C VAL A 101 4.89 -0.87 -10.09
N ARG A 102 4.33 0.20 -10.68
CA ARG A 102 3.50 1.17 -9.96
C ARG A 102 2.32 0.51 -9.24
N ASN A 103 1.60 -0.41 -9.88
CA ASN A 103 0.48 -1.11 -9.25
C ASN A 103 0.94 -1.96 -8.06
N LEU A 104 2.12 -2.58 -8.17
CA LEU A 104 2.71 -3.34 -7.08
C LEU A 104 3.06 -2.44 -5.89
N LEU A 105 3.64 -1.25 -6.15
CA LEU A 105 3.95 -0.27 -5.11
C LEU A 105 2.69 0.32 -4.46
N GLU A 106 1.66 0.60 -5.24
CA GLU A 106 0.35 1.05 -4.74
C GLU A 106 -0.28 -0.02 -3.83
N SER A 107 -0.23 -1.30 -4.22
CA SER A 107 -0.66 -2.42 -3.37
C SER A 107 0.12 -2.48 -2.05
N ALA A 108 1.44 -2.21 -2.06
CA ALA A 108 2.25 -2.15 -0.84
C ALA A 108 1.85 -0.99 0.07
N ALA A 109 1.62 0.20 -0.50
CA ALA A 109 1.17 1.38 0.25
C ALA A 109 -0.24 1.17 0.87
N LEU A 110 -1.14 0.50 0.15
CA LEU A 110 -2.45 0.12 0.67
C LEU A 110 -2.34 -0.87 1.83
N GLY A 111 -1.45 -1.86 1.71
CA GLY A 111 -1.15 -2.82 2.79
C GLY A 111 -0.66 -2.13 4.06
N GLU A 112 0.29 -1.21 3.93
CA GLU A 112 0.81 -0.42 5.06
C GLU A 112 -0.30 0.38 5.74
N ARG A 113 -1.15 1.06 4.95
CA ARG A 113 -2.30 1.83 5.48
C ARG A 113 -3.28 0.94 6.23
N LEU A 114 -3.57 -0.25 5.71
CA LEU A 114 -4.44 -1.23 6.36
C LEU A 114 -3.87 -1.70 7.70
N GLU A 115 -2.57 -1.96 7.77
CA GLU A 115 -1.90 -2.35 9.02
C GLU A 115 -1.92 -1.24 10.07
N VAL A 116 -1.74 0.03 9.67
CA VAL A 116 -1.91 1.18 10.57
C VAL A 116 -3.34 1.24 11.12
N LEU A 117 -4.35 1.10 10.26
CA LEU A 117 -5.76 1.09 10.69
C LEU A 117 -6.08 -0.09 11.62
N ARG A 118 -5.53 -1.27 11.32
CA ARG A 118 -5.70 -2.47 12.13
C ARG A 118 -5.08 -2.31 13.53
N LYS A 119 -3.87 -1.74 13.61
CA LYS A 119 -3.21 -1.42 14.89
C LYS A 119 -4.01 -0.39 15.68
N ALA A 120 -4.56 0.63 15.02
CA ALA A 120 -5.42 1.62 15.67
C ALA A 120 -6.72 1.00 16.24
N GLN A 121 -7.32 0.03 15.55
CA GLN A 121 -8.51 -0.69 16.06
C GLN A 121 -8.20 -1.62 17.24
N LEU A 122 -7.00 -2.21 17.26
CA LEU A 122 -6.55 -3.04 18.39
C LEU A 122 -6.28 -2.20 19.65
N TYR A 123 -5.95 -0.92 19.47
CA TYR A 123 -5.97 0.09 20.52
C TYR A 123 -7.40 0.63 20.74
N SER A 124 -8.37 -0.27 20.92
CA SER A 124 -9.61 0.13 21.58
C SER A 124 -9.21 0.44 23.03
N PRO A 125 -9.33 1.69 23.52
CA PRO A 125 -9.16 1.92 24.95
C PRO A 125 -10.13 0.98 25.65
N GLU A 126 -9.65 0.23 26.66
CA GLU A 126 -10.54 -0.59 27.48
C GLU A 126 -11.76 0.26 27.88
N PRO A 127 -12.98 -0.31 27.96
CA PRO A 127 -14.03 0.38 28.66
C PRO A 127 -13.54 0.59 30.09
N LEU A 128 -13.17 1.84 30.43
CA LEU A 128 -12.97 2.29 31.80
C LEU A 128 -14.33 2.34 32.51
N GLU A 129 -15.00 1.19 32.59
CA GLU A 129 -16.14 0.96 33.45
C GLU A 129 -15.72 -0.04 34.53
N THR A 130 -14.78 0.37 35.36
CA THR A 130 -14.99 0.13 36.79
C THR A 130 -16.26 0.88 37.15
N ASP A 131 -17.39 0.17 37.18
CA ASP A 131 -18.63 0.68 37.72
C ASP A 131 -18.32 1.25 39.11
N ILE A 132 -18.40 2.57 39.23
CA ILE A 132 -18.08 3.34 40.44
C ILE A 132 -19.09 2.99 41.55
N TRP A 133 -20.19 2.31 41.19
CA TRP A 133 -21.20 1.75 42.07
C TRP A 133 -21.04 0.24 42.30
N ALA A 134 -20.03 -0.41 41.73
CA ALA A 134 -19.75 -1.83 41.98
C ALA A 134 -19.41 -2.04 43.46
N GLN A 135 -20.21 -2.87 44.11
CA GLN A 135 -20.04 -3.17 45.53
C GLN A 135 -18.72 -3.94 45.74
N PRO A 136 -17.85 -3.53 46.69
CA PRO A 136 -16.57 -4.18 46.91
C PRO A 136 -16.76 -5.66 47.30
N PRO A 137 -15.87 -6.56 46.85
CA PRO A 137 -15.95 -7.98 47.18
C PRO A 137 -15.73 -8.18 48.69
N GLY A 138 -16.82 -8.47 49.42
CA GLY A 138 -16.80 -8.70 50.86
C GLY A 138 -18.12 -8.42 51.60
N SER A 139 -19.08 -7.73 50.97
CA SER A 139 -20.32 -7.31 51.64
C SER A 139 -21.44 -8.37 51.69
N ARG A 140 -21.22 -9.60 51.20
CA ARG A 140 -22.21 -10.69 51.31
C ARG A 140 -22.36 -11.07 52.79
N ARG A 141 -23.29 -10.42 53.48
CA ARG A 141 -23.73 -10.79 54.84
C ARG A 141 -24.05 -12.28 54.85
N ARG A 142 -23.27 -13.06 55.62
CA ARG A 142 -23.61 -14.45 55.93
C ARG A 142 -25.02 -14.45 56.54
N ARG A 143 -25.96 -15.14 55.91
CA ARG A 143 -27.27 -15.41 56.53
C ARG A 143 -27.01 -16.30 57.75
N PRO A 144 -27.58 -16.01 58.93
CA PRO A 144 -27.54 -16.95 60.03
C PRO A 144 -28.36 -18.19 59.64
N ASN A 145 -27.75 -19.37 59.74
CA ASN A 145 -28.44 -20.65 59.56
C ASN A 145 -29.49 -20.78 60.66
N VAL A 146 -30.77 -20.66 60.31
CA VAL A 146 -31.88 -21.05 61.17
C VAL A 146 -32.11 -22.55 60.92
N HIS A 147 -31.76 -23.38 61.90
CA HIS A 147 -32.17 -24.79 61.92
C HIS A 147 -33.50 -24.92 62.69
N PRO A 148 -34.45 -25.74 62.21
CA PRO A 148 -35.70 -26.05 62.90
C PRO A 148 -35.49 -26.93 64.14
#